data_AF-A0A3D0SD53-F1
#
_entry.id   AF-A0A3D0SD53-F1
#
_cell.length_a   1.000
_cell.length_b   1.000
_cell.length_c   1.000
_cell.angle_alpha   90.00
_cell.angle_beta   90.00
_cell.angle_gamma   90.00
#
_symmetry.space_group_name_H-M   'P 1'
#
loop_
_entity.id
_entity.type
_entity.pdbx_description
1 polymer ?
#
loop_
_entity_poly.entity_id
_entity_poly.type
_entity_poly.pdbx_seq_one_letter_code
_entity_poly.pdbx_strand_id
1 'polypeptide(L)' 'KAIKSISGPFPETVFCPTGGIGPNNYNEYLALPNVRCVGGSWLAPDDAINSGDWDRITQLAKEAVANASK' A
#
# COMPACT_ATOMS: atom_id res chain seq x y z
N LYS A 1 7.68 -5.39 -10.18
CA LYS A 1 8.78 -5.58 -11.17
C LYS A 1 9.24 -4.26 -11.82
N ALA A 2 8.35 -3.37 -12.27
CA ALA A 2 8.74 -2.09 -12.90
C ALA A 2 9.57 -1.14 -12.00
N ILE A 3 9.21 -0.99 -10.73
CA ILE A 3 9.90 -0.06 -9.80
C ILE A 3 11.38 -0.43 -9.66
N LYS A 4 11.70 -1.72 -9.48
CA LYS A 4 13.09 -2.19 -9.38
C LYS A 4 13.94 -1.83 -10.60
N SER A 5 13.34 -1.79 -11.80
CA SER A 5 14.03 -1.42 -13.04
C SER A 5 14.24 0.09 -13.17
N ILE A 6 13.29 0.90 -12.67
CA ILE A 6 13.37 2.37 -12.69
C ILE A 6 14.34 2.88 -11.61
N SER A 7 14.58 2.12 -10.54
CA SER A 7 15.56 2.44 -9.49
C SER A 7 17.00 2.56 -10.01
N GLY A 8 17.34 1.89 -11.12
CA GLY A 8 18.68 1.94 -11.70
C GLY A 8 19.07 3.34 -12.21
N PRO A 9 18.31 3.94 -13.15
CA PRO A 9 18.59 5.29 -13.65
C PRO A 9 18.29 6.41 -12.64
N PHE A 10 17.46 6.16 -11.63
CA PHE A 10 17.05 7.17 -10.64
C PHE A 10 17.28 6.69 -9.20
N PRO A 11 18.55 6.61 -8.75
CA PRO A 11 18.90 6.01 -7.45
C PRO A 11 18.36 6.79 -6.25
N GLU A 12 18.22 8.11 -6.37
CA GLU A 12 17.73 9.00 -5.30
C GLU A 12 16.19 9.13 -5.27
N THR A 13 15.49 8.52 -6.23
CA THR A 13 14.02 8.67 -6.31
C THR A 13 13.31 7.74 -5.36
N VAL A 14 12.42 8.31 -4.57
CA VAL A 14 11.54 7.59 -3.63
C VAL A 14 10.15 7.44 -4.25
N PHE A 15 9.57 6.25 -4.11
CA PHE A 15 8.29 5.89 -4.71
C PHE A 15 7.20 5.65 -3.66
N CYS A 16 5.97 5.92 -4.06
CA CYS A 16 4.74 5.48 -3.40
C CYS A 16 3.84 4.80 -4.44
N PRO A 17 4.01 3.49 -4.68
CA PRO A 17 3.25 2.82 -5.72
C PRO A 17 1.78 2.66 -5.33
N THR A 18 0.93 2.68 -6.35
CA THR A 18 -0.52 2.55 -6.26
C THR A 18 -1.05 1.67 -7.40
N GLY A 19 -2.28 1.17 -7.26
CA GLY A 19 -2.95 0.36 -8.27
C GLY A 19 -2.63 -1.14 -8.16
N GLY A 20 -3.64 -1.97 -7.88
CA GLY A 20 -3.48 -3.42 -7.71
C GLY A 20 -2.72 -3.85 -6.45
N ILE A 21 -2.49 -2.93 -5.51
CA ILE A 21 -1.86 -3.21 -4.21
C ILE A 21 -2.95 -3.55 -3.19
N GLY A 22 -2.70 -4.58 -2.38
CA GLY A 22 -3.58 -5.09 -1.35
C GLY A 22 -2.83 -5.86 -0.25
N PRO A 23 -3.55 -6.45 0.72
CA PRO A 23 -2.95 -7.15 1.87
C PRO A 23 -1.95 -8.25 1.49
N ASN A 24 -2.12 -8.86 0.32
CA ASN A 24 -1.30 -9.98 -0.14
C ASN A 24 0.06 -9.58 -0.73
N ASN A 25 0.25 -8.32 -1.13
CA ASN A 25 1.46 -7.91 -1.87
C ASN A 25 2.10 -6.60 -1.39
N TYR A 26 1.41 -5.78 -0.59
CA TYR A 26 1.90 -4.45 -0.23
C TYR A 26 3.24 -4.47 0.52
N ASN A 27 3.50 -5.50 1.34
CA ASN A 27 4.79 -5.69 2.02
C ASN A 27 5.94 -5.99 1.05
N GLU A 28 5.68 -6.64 -0.10
CA GLU A 28 6.70 -6.84 -1.13
C GLU A 28 7.19 -5.52 -1.73
N TYR A 29 6.30 -4.53 -1.81
CA TYR A 29 6.63 -3.17 -2.24
C TYR A 29 7.35 -2.39 -1.14
N LEU A 30 6.88 -2.46 0.11
CA LEU A 30 7.51 -1.77 1.24
C LEU A 30 8.93 -2.26 1.53
N ALA A 31 9.23 -3.53 1.23
CA ALA A 31 10.57 -4.10 1.33
C ALA A 31 11.58 -3.48 0.35
N LEU A 32 11.13 -2.75 -0.68
CA LEU A 32 12.05 -2.05 -1.60
C LEU A 32 12.68 -0.83 -0.89
N PRO A 33 14.01 -0.64 -1.00
CA PRO A 33 14.72 0.41 -0.27
C PRO A 33 14.25 1.81 -0.67
N ASN A 34 13.85 1.97 -1.94
CA ASN A 34 13.40 3.23 -2.51
C ASN A 34 11.87 3.41 -2.50
N VAL A 35 11.12 2.59 -1.75
CA VAL A 35 9.66 2.76 -1.56
C VAL A 35 9.39 3.22 -0.13
N ARG A 36 8.72 4.35 0.05
CA ARG A 36 8.46 4.92 1.39
C ARG A 36 7.06 4.64 1.92
N CYS A 37 6.09 4.55 1.03
CA CYS A 37 4.70 4.22 1.34
C CYS A 37 4.10 3.41 0.19
N VAL A 38 2.90 2.90 0.38
CA VAL A 38 2.09 2.26 -0.66
C VAL A 38 0.67 2.78 -0.53
N GLY A 39 -0.05 2.87 -1.63
CA GLY A 39 -1.47 3.19 -1.63
C GLY A 39 -2.29 2.07 -2.25
N GLY A 40 -3.47 1.81 -1.69
CA GLY A 40 -4.45 0.94 -2.33
C GLY A 40 -5.84 1.09 -1.76
N SER A 41 -6.82 0.79 -2.61
CA SER A 41 -8.24 1.03 -2.31
C SER A 41 -8.81 0.06 -1.28
N TRP A 42 -8.08 -1.00 -0.90
CA TRP A 42 -8.59 -2.02 0.02
C TRP A 42 -8.87 -1.48 1.43
N LEU A 43 -8.28 -0.34 1.81
CA LEU A 43 -8.50 0.32 3.10
C LEU A 43 -9.92 0.87 3.24
N ALA A 44 -10.52 1.32 2.14
CA ALA A 44 -11.86 1.88 2.12
C ALA A 44 -12.67 1.28 0.94
N PRO A 45 -13.16 0.04 1.09
CA PRO A 45 -13.99 -0.61 0.07
C PRO A 45 -15.27 0.20 -0.20
N ASP A 46 -15.70 0.26 -1.47
CA ASP A 46 -16.87 1.04 -1.88
C ASP A 46 -18.14 0.62 -1.13
N ASP A 47 -18.30 -0.67 -0.84
CA ASP A 47 -19.43 -1.19 -0.07
C ASP A 47 -19.42 -0.70 1.39
N ALA A 48 -18.25 -0.61 2.02
CA ALA A 48 -18.11 -0.07 3.37
C ALA A 48 -18.41 1.43 3.41
N ILE A 49 -17.94 2.19 2.39
CA ILE A 49 -18.26 3.62 2.27
C ILE A 49 -19.77 3.82 2.06
N ASN A 50 -20.38 3.09 1.12
CA ASN A 50 -21.79 3.24 0.77
C ASN A 50 -22.74 2.82 1.91
N SER A 51 -22.31 1.88 2.76
CA SER A 51 -23.07 1.44 3.94
C SER A 51 -22.77 2.25 5.20
N GLY A 52 -21.77 3.16 5.17
CA GLY A 52 -21.33 3.91 6.35
C GLY A 52 -20.62 3.05 7.40
N ASP A 53 -20.02 1.93 6.99
CA ASP A 53 -19.30 0.99 7.86
C ASP A 53 -17.88 1.50 8.19
N TRP A 54 -17.84 2.55 9.01
CA TRP A 54 -16.59 3.19 9.45
C TRP A 54 -15.77 2.31 10.39
N ASP A 55 -16.42 1.39 11.10
CA ASP A 55 -15.76 0.44 11.99
C ASP A 55 -14.92 -0.55 11.18
N ARG A 56 -15.46 -1.08 10.08
CA ARG A 56 -14.69 -1.92 9.16
C ARG A 56 -13.50 -1.19 8.54
N ILE A 57 -13.70 0.04 8.08
CA ILE A 57 -12.60 0.86 7.52
C ILE A 57 -11.50 1.07 8.58
N THR A 58 -11.90 1.37 9.81
CA THR A 58 -10.98 1.53 10.94
C THR A 58 -10.21 0.24 11.23
N GLN A 59 -10.88 -0.91 11.20
CA GLN A 59 -10.25 -2.20 11.40
C GLN A 59 -9.25 -2.52 10.28
N LEU A 60 -9.62 -2.33 9.02
CA LEU A 60 -8.73 -2.53 7.87
C LEU A 60 -7.50 -1.63 7.94
N ALA A 61 -7.65 -0.38 8.37
CA ALA A 61 -6.54 0.54 8.59
C ALA A 61 -5.59 0.07 9.70
N LYS A 62 -6.13 -0.37 10.84
CA LYS A 62 -5.33 -0.93 11.93
C LYS A 62 -4.57 -2.17 11.51
N GLU A 63 -5.22 -3.09 10.80
CA GLU A 63 -4.60 -4.31 10.29
C GLU A 63 -3.49 -4.01 9.28
N ALA A 64 -3.71 -3.05 8.37
CA ALA A 64 -2.69 -2.66 7.40
C ALA A 64 -1.45 -2.06 8.07
N VAL A 65 -1.61 -1.23 9.10
CA VAL A 65 -0.48 -0.65 9.84
C VAL A 65 0.22 -1.69 10.72
N ALA A 66 -0.54 -2.53 11.42
CA ALA A 66 0.02 -3.56 12.30
C ALA A 66 0.86 -4.59 11.55
N ASN A 67 0.49 -4.90 10.30
CA ASN A 67 1.18 -5.87 9.46
C ASN A 67 2.22 -5.26 8.51
N ALA A 68 2.38 -3.92 8.50
CA ALA A 68 3.33 -3.25 7.63
C ALA A 68 4.77 -3.50 8.12
N SER A 69 5.59 -4.10 7.29
CA SER A 69 6.98 -4.46 7.63
C SER A 69 8.00 -3.47 7.06
N LYS A 70 7.78 -2.16 7.23
CA LYS A 70 8.72 -1.11 6.77
C LYS A 70 9.78 -0.77 7.81
#